data_AF-A0A264W6H8-F1
#
_entry.id   AF-A0A264W6H8-F1
#
_cell.length_a   1.000
_cell.length_b   1.000
_cell.length_c   1.000
_cell.angle_alpha   90.00
_cell.angle_beta   90.00
_cell.angle_gamma   90.00
#
_symmetry.space_group_name_H-M   'P 1'
#
loop_
_entity.id
_entity.type
_entity.pdbx_description
1 polymer ?
#
loop_
_entity_poly.entity_id
_entity_poly.type
_entity_poly.pdbx_seq_one_letter_code
_entity_poly.pdbx_strand_id
1 'polypeptide(L)' 'MLIREQFIREHNQEPTIKEIAAQLNKKEEDVLYALEALYEPMSLHEPLHQDVGESVYFLNQLKDSSTSEDLWTTLRE' A
#
# COMPACT_ATOMS: atom_id res chain seq x y z
N MET A 1 11.21 -8.17 -4.06
CA MET A 1 11.29 -8.19 -5.55
C MET A 1 12.76 -8.28 -5.92
N LEU A 2 13.20 -9.40 -6.51
CA LEU A 2 14.62 -9.72 -6.66
C LEU A 2 15.41 -8.66 -7.47
N ILE A 3 14.80 -8.10 -8.51
CA ILE A 3 15.40 -7.05 -9.35
C ILE A 3 15.67 -5.77 -8.53
N ARG A 4 14.69 -5.34 -7.74
CA ARG A 4 14.83 -4.16 -6.87
C ARG A 4 15.98 -4.33 -5.90
N GLU A 5 16.06 -5.47 -5.23
CA GLU A 5 17.12 -5.78 -4.29
C GLU A 5 18.50 -5.84 -4.95
N GLN A 6 18.56 -6.36 -6.17
CA GLN A 6 19.80 -6.39 -6.94
C GLN A 6 20.28 -4.99 -7.33
N PHE A 7 19.37 -4.13 -7.80
CA PHE A 7 19.71 -2.74 -8.13
C PHE A 7 20.22 -1.96 -6.93
N ILE A 8 19.59 -2.13 -5.75
CA ILE A 8 20.04 -1.49 -4.51
C ILE A 8 21.46 -1.94 -4.15
N ARG A 9 21.78 -3.24 -4.31
CA ARG A 9 23.13 -3.76 -4.03
C ARG A 9 24.18 -3.20 -4.99
N GLU A 10 23.82 -2.98 -6.25
CA GLU A 10 24.74 -2.55 -7.30
C GLU A 10 24.95 -1.03 -7.32
N HIS A 11 23.88 -0.26 -7.16
CA HIS A 11 23.89 1.20 -7.29
C HIS A 11 23.80 1.95 -5.97
N ASN A 12 23.60 1.23 -4.86
CA ASN A 12 23.42 1.79 -3.52
C ASN A 12 22.31 2.86 -3.47
N GLN A 13 21.31 2.71 -4.34
CA GLN A 13 20.20 3.62 -4.52
C GLN A 13 18.93 2.83 -4.85
N GLU A 14 17.80 3.40 -4.47
CA GLU A 14 16.49 2.87 -4.81
C GLU A 14 16.21 2.99 -6.31
N PRO A 15 15.87 1.90 -7.02
CA PRO A 15 15.54 1.95 -8.43
C PRO A 15 14.19 2.63 -8.67
N THR A 16 14.11 3.37 -9.77
CA THR A 16 12.85 3.86 -10.34
C THR A 16 12.14 2.75 -11.13
N ILE A 17 10.82 2.89 -11.32
CA ILE A 17 10.01 1.95 -12.13
C ILE A 17 10.61 1.80 -13.54
N LYS A 18 11.09 2.90 -14.13
CA LYS A 18 11.71 2.92 -15.44
C LYS A 18 13.01 2.10 -15.51
N GLU A 19 13.86 2.19 -14.50
CA GLU A 19 15.09 1.41 -14.42
C GLU A 19 14.79 -0.09 -14.30
N ILE A 20 13.82 -0.45 -13.45
CA ILE A 20 13.35 -1.84 -13.31
C ILE A 20 12.78 -2.35 -14.64
N ALA A 21 11.95 -1.56 -15.32
CA ALA A 21 11.36 -1.91 -16.60
C ALA A 21 12.42 -2.12 -17.70
N ALA A 22 13.43 -1.24 -17.74
CA ALA A 22 14.57 -1.36 -18.64
C ALA A 22 15.37 -2.64 -18.38
N GLN A 23 15.62 -2.97 -17.10
CA GLN A 23 16.38 -4.16 -16.71
C GLN A 23 15.61 -5.46 -16.98
N LEU A 24 14.29 -5.44 -16.87
CA LEU A 24 13.40 -6.55 -17.20
C LEU A 24 13.03 -6.66 -18.69
N ASN A 25 13.41 -5.66 -19.50
CA ASN A 25 12.95 -5.50 -20.88
C ASN A 25 11.41 -5.61 -21.02
N LYS A 26 10.70 -4.96 -20.10
CA LYS A 26 9.23 -4.91 -20.04
C LYS A 26 8.73 -3.47 -20.10
N LYS A 27 7.43 -3.30 -20.31
CA LYS A 27 6.79 -1.98 -20.20
C LYS A 27 6.73 -1.55 -18.74
N GLU A 28 6.82 -0.24 -18.50
CA GLU A 28 6.65 0.34 -17.16
C GLU A 28 5.28 -0.02 -16.56
N GLU A 29 4.23 -0.07 -17.38
CA GLU A 29 2.87 -0.49 -16.99
C GLU A 29 2.84 -1.91 -16.43
N ASP A 30 3.56 -2.86 -17.05
CA ASP A 30 3.62 -4.25 -16.57
C ASP A 30 4.31 -4.34 -15.20
N VAL A 31 5.34 -3.50 -14.99
CA VAL A 31 6.07 -3.42 -13.72
C VAL A 31 5.20 -2.78 -12.65
N LEU A 32 4.47 -1.71 -12.98
CA LEU A 32 3.54 -1.04 -12.08
C LEU A 32 2.41 -1.99 -11.67
N TYR A 33 1.82 -2.71 -12.62
CA TYR A 33 0.76 -3.68 -12.35
C TYR A 33 1.25 -4.82 -11.45
N ALA A 34 2.47 -5.32 -11.68
CA ALA A 34 3.07 -6.33 -10.82
C ALA A 34 3.36 -5.81 -9.40
N LEU A 35 3.75 -4.54 -9.26
CA LEU A 35 3.95 -3.90 -7.96
C LEU A 35 2.61 -3.71 -7.22
N GLU A 36 1.57 -3.27 -7.92
CA GLU A 36 0.22 -3.12 -7.37
C GLU A 36 -0.35 -4.46 -6.86
N ALA A 37 -0.09 -5.55 -7.58
CA ALA A 37 -0.51 -6.89 -7.20
C ALA A 37 0.15 -7.43 -5.92
N LEU A 38 1.24 -6.81 -5.45
CA LEU A 38 1.92 -7.20 -4.20
C LEU A 38 1.32 -6.54 -2.96
N TYR A 39 0.46 -5.50 -3.11
CA TYR A 39 -0.15 -4.86 -1.95
C TYR A 39 -1.29 -5.72 -1.41
N GLU A 40 -1.09 -6.26 -0.21
CA GLU A 40 -2.18 -6.87 0.55
C GLU A 40 -3.12 -5.77 1.07
N PRO A 41 -4.45 -6.01 1.10
CA PRO A 41 -5.39 -5.04 1.65
C PRO A 41 -5.11 -4.83 3.14
N MET A 42 -4.92 -3.57 3.54
CA MET A 42 -4.79 -3.22 4.96
C MET A 42 -6.11 -3.45 5.69
N SER A 43 -6.05 -3.97 6.91
CA SER A 43 -7.25 -4.16 7.74
C SER A 43 -7.70 -2.82 8.33
N LEU A 44 -8.96 -2.46 8.10
CA LEU A 44 -9.57 -1.22 8.63
C LEU A 44 -9.62 -1.19 10.17
N HIS A 45 -9.42 -2.33 10.82
CA HIS A 45 -9.50 -2.51 12.26
C HIS A 45 -8.13 -2.53 12.94
N GLU A 46 -7.04 -2.31 12.21
CA GLU A 46 -5.72 -2.23 12.82
C GLU A 46 -5.53 -0.89 13.57
N PRO A 47 -5.10 -0.94 14.84
CA PRO A 47 -4.77 0.27 15.59
C PRO A 47 -3.44 0.84 15.07
N LEU A 48 -3.43 2.11 14.66
CA LEU A 48 -2.24 2.81 14.16
C LEU A 48 -1.31 3.28 15.29
N HIS A 49 -1.85 3.46 16.50
CA HIS A 49 -1.11 3.84 17.70
C HIS A 49 -1.82 3.30 18.95
N GLN A 50 -1.07 2.71 19.88
CA GLN A 50 -1.54 2.35 21.22
C GLN A 50 -0.94 3.33 22.22
N ASP A 51 -1.57 4.50 22.39
CA ASP A 51 -1.37 5.28 23.61
C ASP A 51 -2.52 5.00 24.58
N VAL A 52 -2.19 5.01 25.88
CA VAL A 52 -3.04 4.54 26.98
C VAL A 52 -4.32 5.36 27.07
N GLY A 53 -5.40 4.88 26.44
CA GLY A 53 -6.76 5.38 26.65
C GLY A 53 -7.63 5.46 25.39
N GLU A 54 -7.05 5.73 24.22
CA GLU A 54 -7.81 5.86 22.97
C GLU A 54 -7.05 5.20 21.80
N SER A 55 -7.62 4.12 21.26
CA SER A 55 -7.07 3.49 20.06
C SER A 55 -7.53 4.27 18.83
N VAL A 56 -6.58 4.85 18.09
CA VAL A 56 -6.87 5.49 16.80
C VAL A 56 -6.83 4.41 15.72
N TYR A 57 -7.98 4.16 15.10
CA TYR A 57 -8.13 3.19 14.01
C TYR A 57 -8.01 3.87 12.64
N PHE A 58 -7.59 3.10 11.63
CA PHE A 58 -7.54 3.54 10.23
C PHE A 58 -8.89 4.11 9.75
N LEU A 59 -10.00 3.55 10.25
CA LEU A 59 -11.38 4.02 10.01
C LEU A 59 -11.60 5.51 10.36
N ASN A 60 -10.89 6.06 11.36
CA ASN A 60 -11.06 7.45 11.76
C ASN A 60 -10.46 8.45 10.75
N GLN A 61 -9.47 8.05 9.94
CA GLN A 61 -8.87 8.91 8.91
C GLN A 61 -9.64 8.88 7.58
N LEU A 62 -10.47 7.85 7.36
CA LEU A 62 -11.33 7.74 6.18
C LEU A 62 -12.68 8.43 6.35
N LYS A 63 -12.99 8.98 7.54
CA LYS A 63 -14.16 9.82 7.78
C LYS A 63 -13.99 11.14 7.01
N ASP A 64 -14.33 11.10 5.73
CA ASP A 64 -14.70 12.30 4.99
C ASP A 64 -15.91 12.92 5.70
N SER A 65 -15.90 14.24 5.84
CA SER A 65 -16.87 15.06 6.62
C SER A 65 -18.35 14.96 6.16
N SER A 66 -18.64 14.03 5.26
CA SER A 66 -19.92 13.81 4.57
C SER A 66 -20.45 12.38 4.69
N THR A 67 -19.73 11.45 5.33
CA THR A 67 -20.14 10.04 5.37
C THR A 67 -20.70 9.65 6.74
N SER A 68 -22.03 9.52 6.81
CA SER A 68 -22.76 9.00 7.98
C SER A 68 -22.33 7.57 8.30
N GLU A 69 -22.34 7.24 9.60
CA GLU A 69 -21.99 5.94 10.19
C GLU A 69 -22.72 4.72 9.57
N ASP A 70 -23.80 5.00 8.82
CA ASP A 70 -24.71 4.02 8.23
C ASP A 70 -24.12 3.21 7.06
N LEU A 71 -23.03 3.65 6.42
CA LEU A 71 -22.50 2.95 5.23
C LEU A 71 -21.78 1.62 5.57
N TRP A 72 -21.35 1.44 6.82
CA TRP A 72 -20.48 0.32 7.22
C TRP A 72 -21.20 -0.82 7.96
N THR A 73 -22.42 -0.59 8.44
CA THR A 73 -23.19 -1.63 9.16
C THR A 73 -23.85 -2.65 8.22
N THR A 74 -23.90 -2.37 6.92
CA THR A 74 -24.55 -3.22 5.91
C THR A 74 -23.64 -4.27 5.28
N LEU A 75 -22.32 -4.24 5.53
CA LEU A 75 -21.39 -5.30 5.12
C LEU A 75 -21.36 -6.45 6.14
N ARG A 76 -22.54 -6.89 6.59
CA ARG A 76 -22.70 -8.09 7.39
C ARG A 76 -23.93 -8.87 6.93
N GLU A 77 -23.88 -9.37 5.71
CA GLU A 77 -24.55 -10.62 5.27
C GLU A 77 -23.66 -11.37 4.29
#